data_AF-A0A415YIT1-F1
#
_entry.id   AF-A0A415YIT1-F1
#
_cell.length_a   1.000
_cell.length_b   1.000
_cell.length_c   1.000
_cell.angle_alpha   90.00
_cell.angle_beta   90.00
_cell.angle_gamma   90.00
#
_symmetry.space_group_name_H-M   'P 1'
#
loop_
_entity.id
_entity.type
_entity.pdbx_description
1 polymer ?
#
loop_
_entity_poly.entity_id
_entity_poly.type
_entity_poly.pdbx_seq_one_letter_code
_entity_poly.pdbx_strand_id
1 'polypeptide(L)'
;MGLQLIFVVETNKKSKSDWIYVKDTVDYFYKYERTEVKFSPIYMEGRGKYNSPKKQREIEQKISQYSVTSENNYSKVIYCFDCDKQDSKEDDRKFLEKAKKYCKEHEYEFVWFCKDVEDVYLGKQVDRSEKTKEAVRFKKNNLIKKVDSKNLVAQTYKAKTSNIMKVLDRYEELNRNV
;
A
#
# COMPACT_ATOMS: atom_id res chain seq x y z
N MET A 1 -19.16 -13.06 -0.43
CA MET A 1 -18.97 -12.00 0.60
C MET A 1 -18.11 -10.93 -0.04
N GLY A 2 -18.49 -9.64 0.02
CA GLY A 2 -17.71 -8.59 -0.63
C GLY A 2 -16.57 -8.10 0.27
N LEU A 3 -15.36 -8.03 -0.29
CA LEU A 3 -14.17 -7.50 0.35
C LEU A 3 -13.89 -6.08 -0.16
N GLN A 4 -13.72 -5.12 0.76
CA GLN A 4 -13.10 -3.84 0.45
C GLN A 4 -11.71 -3.74 1.08
N LEU A 5 -10.69 -3.58 0.24
CA LEU A 5 -9.35 -3.21 0.69
C LEU A 5 -9.14 -1.70 0.56
N ILE A 6 -9.03 -1.03 1.71
CA ILE A 6 -8.75 0.39 1.80
C ILE A 6 -7.23 0.57 1.92
N PHE A 7 -6.59 1.07 0.87
CA PHE A 7 -5.15 1.33 0.86
C PHE A 7 -4.87 2.76 1.27
N VAL A 8 -4.19 2.94 2.40
CA VAL A 8 -3.77 4.23 2.90
C VAL A 8 -2.31 4.46 2.47
N VAL A 9 -2.11 5.24 1.41
CA VAL A 9 -0.80 5.45 0.77
C VAL A 9 -0.24 6.84 1.11
N GLU A 10 1.09 6.97 1.13
CA GLU A 10 1.76 8.20 1.57
C GLU A 10 1.54 9.40 0.63
N THR A 11 1.54 9.15 -0.69
CA THR A 11 1.41 10.17 -1.72
C THR A 11 0.24 11.13 -1.52
N ASN A 12 0.39 12.31 -2.11
CA ASN A 12 -0.71 13.26 -2.22
C ASN A 12 -1.68 12.88 -3.37
N LYS A 13 -2.91 13.39 -3.29
CA LYS A 13 -3.96 13.15 -4.30
C LYS A 13 -3.59 13.57 -5.73
N LYS A 14 -2.56 14.42 -5.90
CA LYS A 14 -2.11 14.95 -7.19
C LYS A 14 -1.11 14.04 -7.91
N SER A 15 -0.20 13.40 -7.17
CA SER A 15 0.86 12.56 -7.74
C SER A 15 0.42 11.11 -7.94
N LYS A 16 -0.42 10.57 -7.05
CA LYS A 16 -0.99 9.20 -7.11
C LYS A 16 0.00 8.06 -7.43
N SER A 17 1.32 8.31 -7.34
CA SER A 17 2.34 7.40 -7.84
C SER A 17 2.35 6.07 -7.09
N ASP A 18 2.30 6.11 -5.75
CA ASP A 18 2.33 4.89 -4.94
C ASP A 18 1.12 4.01 -5.25
N TRP A 19 -0.07 4.62 -5.41
CA TRP A 19 -1.27 3.87 -5.76
C TRP A 19 -1.14 3.18 -7.10
N ILE A 20 -0.44 3.77 -8.08
CA ILE A 20 -0.18 3.12 -9.37
C ILE A 20 0.62 1.83 -9.15
N TYR A 21 1.72 1.86 -8.40
CA TYR A 21 2.52 0.66 -8.13
C TYR A 21 1.76 -0.40 -7.34
N VAL A 22 1.06 0.01 -6.28
CA VAL A 22 0.22 -0.90 -5.47
C VAL A 22 -0.85 -1.54 -6.32
N LYS A 23 -1.54 -0.76 -7.15
CA LYS A 23 -2.62 -1.28 -7.99
C LYS A 23 -2.09 -2.21 -9.08
N ASP A 24 -0.97 -1.87 -9.72
CA ASP A 24 -0.33 -2.73 -10.72
C ASP A 24 0.12 -4.07 -10.11
N THR A 25 0.56 -4.06 -8.85
CA THR A 25 0.91 -5.28 -8.09
C THR A 25 -0.30 -6.18 -7.91
N VAL A 26 -1.44 -5.62 -7.48
CA VAL A 26 -2.68 -6.38 -7.33
C VAL A 26 -3.16 -6.92 -8.67
N ASP A 27 -3.17 -6.07 -9.71
CA ASP A 27 -3.65 -6.42 -11.05
C ASP A 27 -2.80 -7.49 -11.74
N TYR A 28 -1.49 -7.50 -11.49
CA TYR A 28 -0.58 -8.44 -12.12
C TYR A 28 -0.46 -9.76 -11.37
N PHE A 29 -0.29 -9.70 -10.04
CA PHE A 29 0.01 -10.89 -9.24
C PHE A 29 -1.24 -11.61 -8.69
N TYR A 30 -2.44 -11.03 -8.79
CA TYR A 30 -3.64 -11.64 -8.22
C TYR A 30 -4.80 -11.67 -9.22
N LYS A 31 -5.55 -12.77 -9.17
CA LYS A 31 -6.89 -12.92 -9.73
C LYS A 31 -7.90 -12.72 -8.62
N TYR A 32 -8.96 -11.98 -8.91
CA TYR A 32 -10.03 -11.70 -7.98
C TYR A 32 -11.28 -11.35 -8.78
N GLU A 33 -12.46 -11.59 -8.21
CA GLU A 33 -13.69 -11.19 -8.87
C GLU A 33 -13.98 -9.71 -8.68
N ARG A 34 -14.15 -8.99 -9.78
CA ARG A 34 -14.31 -7.52 -9.78
C ARG A 34 -15.58 -7.05 -9.08
N THR A 35 -16.58 -7.94 -9.02
CA THR A 35 -17.84 -7.71 -8.30
C THR A 35 -17.71 -7.94 -6.80
N GLU A 36 -16.72 -8.74 -6.38
CA GLU A 36 -16.54 -9.14 -4.98
C GLU A 36 -15.46 -8.32 -4.28
N VAL A 37 -14.44 -7.84 -5.01
CA VAL A 37 -13.33 -7.07 -4.42
C VAL A 37 -13.31 -5.62 -4.87
N LYS A 38 -13.39 -4.70 -3.91
CA LYS A 38 -13.29 -3.26 -4.11
C LYS A 38 -11.99 -2.70 -3.54
N PHE A 39 -11.20 -2.03 -4.38
CA PHE A 39 -10.00 -1.31 -3.91
C PHE A 39 -10.28 0.17 -3.73
N SER A 40 -9.88 0.71 -2.57
CA SER A 40 -10.20 2.08 -2.19
C SER A 40 -8.95 2.82 -1.69
N PRO A 41 -8.26 3.62 -2.54
CA PRO A 41 -7.12 4.39 -2.08
C PRO A 41 -7.55 5.57 -1.20
N ILE A 42 -6.77 5.86 -0.16
CA ILE A 42 -6.77 7.05 0.68
C ILE A 42 -5.34 7.59 0.69
N TYR A 43 -5.21 8.89 0.44
CA TYR A 43 -3.91 9.54 0.28
C TYR A 43 -3.56 10.31 1.55
N MET A 44 -2.50 9.93 2.27
CA MET A 44 -2.11 10.52 3.56
C MET A 44 -1.62 11.96 3.41
N GLU A 45 -1.01 12.30 2.28
CA GLU A 45 -0.33 13.59 2.05
C GLU A 45 0.86 13.78 3.00
N GLY A 46 1.65 12.72 3.16
CA GLY A 46 2.87 12.64 3.98
C GLY A 46 2.76 11.64 5.14
N ARG A 47 3.85 10.90 5.41
CA ARG A 47 3.91 9.87 6.46
C ARG A 47 3.45 10.31 7.84
N GLY A 48 3.68 11.57 8.23
CA GLY A 48 3.30 12.09 9.56
C GLY A 48 1.79 12.23 9.80
N LYS A 49 0.93 12.07 8.78
CA LYS A 49 -0.52 12.26 8.89
C LYS A 49 -1.32 10.96 9.07
N TYR A 50 -0.63 9.84 9.24
CA TYR A 50 -1.23 8.50 9.32
C TYR A 50 -2.30 8.36 10.41
N ASN A 51 -2.12 9.04 11.54
CA ASN A 51 -3.02 9.05 12.70
C ASN A 51 -3.86 10.33 12.80
N SER A 52 -3.95 11.13 11.73
CA SER A 52 -4.73 12.37 11.78
C SER A 52 -6.24 12.08 11.84
N PRO A 53 -7.03 12.83 12.64
CA PRO A 53 -8.48 12.62 12.75
C PRO A 53 -9.20 12.70 11.41
N LYS A 54 -8.69 13.53 10.48
CA LYS A 54 -9.21 13.64 9.12
C LYS A 54 -9.09 12.33 8.34
N LYS A 55 -7.97 11.61 8.50
CA LYS A 55 -7.74 10.32 7.79
C LYS A 55 -8.55 9.20 8.41
N GLN A 56 -8.68 9.18 9.74
CA GLN A 56 -9.55 8.25 10.44
C GLN A 56 -11.01 8.38 9.96
N ARG A 57 -11.55 9.61 9.92
CA ARG A 57 -12.89 9.87 9.37
C ARG A 57 -13.02 9.45 7.91
N GLU A 58 -12.01 9.68 7.07
CA GLU A 58 -12.02 9.26 5.65
C GLU A 58 -12.07 7.72 5.53
N ILE A 59 -11.39 7.00 6.43
CA ILE A 59 -11.44 5.52 6.51
C ILE A 59 -12.83 5.06 6.97
N GLU A 60 -13.32 5.57 8.09
CA GLU A 60 -14.63 5.21 8.66
C GLU A 60 -15.77 5.46 7.67
N GLN A 61 -15.73 6.58 6.95
CA GLN A 61 -16.71 6.88 5.89
C GLN A 61 -16.68 5.82 4.79
N LYS A 62 -15.51 5.36 4.35
CA LYS A 62 -15.41 4.33 3.32
C LYS A 62 -15.89 2.97 3.78
N ILE A 63 -15.62 2.62 5.03
CA ILE A 63 -16.11 1.39 5.67
C ILE A 63 -17.63 1.43 5.73
N SER A 64 -18.19 2.49 6.31
CA SER A 64 -19.65 2.67 6.45
C SER A 64 -20.37 2.66 5.10
N GLN A 65 -19.82 3.33 4.08
CA GLN A 65 -20.39 3.33 2.73
C GLN A 65 -20.37 1.96 2.05
N TYR A 66 -19.47 1.05 2.45
CA TYR A 66 -19.38 -0.27 1.86
C TYR A 66 -20.17 -1.32 2.64
N SER A 67 -20.25 -1.20 3.97
CA SER A 67 -21.05 -2.11 4.79
C SER A 67 -22.54 -2.01 4.49
N VAL A 68 -23.03 -0.84 4.06
CA VAL A 68 -24.45 -0.65 3.71
C VAL A 68 -24.86 -1.34 2.40
N THR A 69 -23.92 -1.80 1.58
CA THR A 69 -24.26 -2.41 0.28
C THR A 69 -24.58 -3.90 0.38
N SER A 70 -24.19 -4.59 1.45
CA SER A 70 -24.61 -5.96 1.79
C SER A 70 -24.20 -6.30 3.23
N GLU A 71 -25.04 -7.03 3.95
CA GLU A 71 -24.81 -7.41 5.37
C GLU A 71 -23.51 -8.18 5.61
N ASN A 72 -23.04 -8.95 4.61
CA ASN A 72 -21.82 -9.74 4.74
C ASN A 72 -20.57 -8.99 4.29
N ASN A 73 -20.68 -7.76 3.75
CA ASN A 73 -19.51 -7.04 3.27
C ASN A 73 -18.61 -6.61 4.43
N TYR A 74 -17.30 -6.74 4.22
CA TYR A 74 -16.33 -6.30 5.20
C TYR A 74 -15.21 -5.50 4.55
N SER A 75 -14.62 -4.62 5.35
CA SER A 75 -13.54 -3.74 4.93
C SER A 75 -12.28 -4.01 5.73
N LYS A 76 -11.13 -3.99 5.07
CA LYS A 76 -9.82 -4.12 5.68
C LYS A 76 -8.94 -2.96 5.26
N VAL A 77 -8.24 -2.39 6.22
CA VAL A 77 -7.41 -1.20 6.01
C VAL A 77 -5.96 -1.63 5.96
N ILE A 78 -5.26 -1.24 4.89
CA ILE A 78 -3.86 -1.54 4.64
C ILE A 78 -3.12 -0.21 4.57
N TYR A 79 -2.25 0.06 5.54
CA TYR A 79 -1.37 1.22 5.50
C TYR A 79 -0.08 0.88 4.76
N CYS A 80 0.29 1.74 3.82
CA CYS A 80 1.52 1.63 3.04
C CYS A 80 2.46 2.78 3.40
N PHE A 81 3.64 2.45 3.93
CA PHE A 81 4.63 3.42 4.38
C PHE A 81 5.94 3.32 3.61
N ASP A 82 6.45 4.47 3.15
CA ASP A 82 7.83 4.59 2.71
C ASP A 82 8.74 4.63 3.96
N CYS A 83 9.80 3.83 3.92
CA CYS A 83 10.75 3.70 5.02
C CYS A 83 12.08 4.28 4.57
N ASP A 84 12.16 5.62 4.51
CA ASP A 84 13.32 6.39 4.03
C ASP A 84 14.65 5.93 4.67
N LYS A 85 15.77 6.26 4.02
CA LYS A 85 17.10 5.90 4.52
C LYS A 85 17.38 6.54 5.88
N GLN A 86 17.90 5.68 6.76
CA GLN A 86 18.44 5.83 8.11
C GLN A 86 19.49 6.94 8.36
N ASP A 87 19.33 8.15 7.83
CA ASP A 87 20.27 9.25 8.17
C ASP A 87 19.95 9.92 9.53
N SER A 88 18.79 9.62 10.13
CA SER A 88 18.57 9.68 11.59
C SER A 88 17.94 8.39 12.12
N LYS A 89 18.78 7.35 12.32
CA LYS A 89 18.37 5.98 12.75
C LYS A 89 17.34 5.91 13.88
N GLU A 90 17.26 6.92 14.73
CA GLU A 90 16.38 6.91 15.88
C GLU A 90 14.95 7.37 15.56
N ASP A 91 14.77 8.43 14.76
CA ASP A 91 13.45 9.01 14.50
C ASP A 91 12.65 8.17 13.50
N ASP A 92 13.30 7.64 12.46
CA ASP A 92 12.65 6.72 11.52
C ASP A 92 12.26 5.41 12.20
N ARG A 93 13.13 4.86 13.06
CA ARG A 93 12.80 3.66 13.84
C ARG A 93 11.65 3.94 14.80
N LYS A 94 11.67 5.07 15.51
CA LYS A 94 10.57 5.50 16.38
C LYS A 94 9.28 5.67 15.61
N PHE A 95 9.32 6.26 14.41
CA PHE A 95 8.16 6.41 13.55
C PHE A 95 7.59 5.05 13.14
N LEU A 96 8.44 4.13 12.65
CA LEU A 96 8.00 2.82 12.20
C LEU A 96 7.41 2.00 13.35
N GLU A 97 8.03 2.04 14.53
CA GLU A 97 7.48 1.40 15.72
C GLU A 97 6.12 1.99 16.10
N LYS A 98 5.97 3.33 16.08
CA LYS A 98 4.68 3.99 16.33
C LYS A 98 3.62 3.64 15.27
N ALA A 99 3.99 3.63 14.00
CA ALA A 99 3.09 3.30 12.90
C ALA A 99 2.64 1.84 12.97
N LYS A 100 3.56 0.90 13.25
CA LYS A 100 3.23 -0.51 13.49
C LYS A 100 2.31 -0.67 14.70
N LYS A 101 2.61 0.02 15.80
CA LYS A 101 1.78 -0.01 17.01
C LYS A 101 0.37 0.52 16.72
N TYR A 102 0.27 1.64 16.03
CA TYR A 102 -1.01 2.21 15.59
C TYR A 102 -1.80 1.23 14.71
N CYS A 103 -1.17 0.63 13.71
CA CYS A 103 -1.83 -0.38 12.88
C CYS A 103 -2.32 -1.57 13.72
N LYS A 104 -1.51 -2.05 14.67
CA LYS A 104 -1.90 -3.14 15.56
C LYS A 104 -3.08 -2.78 16.48
N GLU A 105 -3.09 -1.58 17.06
CA GLU A 105 -4.16 -1.10 17.96
C GLU A 105 -5.50 -0.97 17.25
N HIS A 106 -5.49 -0.69 15.94
CA HIS A 106 -6.69 -0.54 15.12
C HIS A 106 -7.01 -1.76 14.24
N GLU A 107 -6.28 -2.88 14.41
CA GLU A 107 -6.43 -4.08 13.58
C GLU A 107 -6.26 -3.81 12.06
N TYR A 108 -5.40 -2.84 11.73
CA TYR A 108 -4.99 -2.51 10.37
C TYR A 108 -3.76 -3.30 9.97
N GLU A 109 -3.64 -3.56 8.67
CA GLU A 109 -2.46 -4.17 8.10
C GLU A 109 -1.36 -3.13 7.85
N PHE A 110 -0.12 -3.56 8.05
CA PHE A 110 1.06 -2.73 7.89
C PHE A 110 1.90 -3.22 6.72
N VAL A 111 2.03 -2.38 5.69
CA VAL A 111 2.90 -2.58 4.53
C VAL A 111 4.03 -1.55 4.54
N TRP A 112 5.24 -2.02 4.30
CA TRP A 112 6.43 -1.19 4.17
C TRP A 112 7.06 -1.30 2.78
N PHE A 113 7.60 -0.19 2.30
CA PHE A 113 8.51 -0.14 1.15
C PHE A 113 9.90 0.27 1.64
N CYS A 114 10.92 -0.53 1.32
CA CYS A 114 12.28 -0.20 1.71
C CYS A 114 12.76 1.06 0.97
N LYS A 115 13.17 2.09 1.72
CA LYS A 115 13.38 3.46 1.24
C LYS A 115 12.08 4.11 0.79
N ASP A 116 11.67 3.82 -0.43
CA ASP A 116 10.44 4.33 -1.02
C ASP A 116 9.86 3.30 -2.00
N VAL A 117 8.60 3.49 -2.39
CA VAL A 117 7.95 2.63 -3.38
C VAL A 117 8.76 2.56 -4.68
N GLU A 118 9.38 3.65 -5.14
CA GLU A 118 10.17 3.64 -6.37
C GLU A 118 11.44 2.77 -6.29
N ASP A 119 12.18 2.76 -5.18
CA ASP A 119 13.35 1.90 -4.99
C ASP A 119 12.95 0.42 -4.99
N VAL A 120 11.76 0.09 -4.49
CA VAL A 120 11.22 -1.28 -4.53
C VAL A 120 10.89 -1.73 -5.96
N TYR A 121 10.16 -0.91 -6.73
CA TYR A 121 9.66 -1.33 -8.05
C TYR A 121 10.61 -1.01 -9.21
N LEU A 122 11.37 0.09 -9.12
CA LEU A 122 12.30 0.56 -10.16
C LEU A 122 13.76 0.28 -9.79
N GLY A 123 14.07 0.01 -8.52
CA GLY A 123 15.45 -0.21 -8.07
C GLY A 123 16.29 1.07 -7.99
N LYS A 124 15.65 2.24 -8.04
CA LYS A 124 16.27 3.57 -7.94
C LYS A 124 15.31 4.54 -7.24
N GLN A 125 15.87 5.56 -6.59
CA GLN A 125 15.10 6.71 -6.13
C GLN A 125 14.71 7.60 -7.32
N VAL A 126 13.55 8.23 -7.20
CA VAL A 126 13.01 9.13 -8.23
C VAL A 126 12.70 10.47 -7.57
N ASP A 127 13.14 11.55 -8.22
CA ASP A 127 12.83 12.90 -7.78
C ASP A 127 11.32 13.13 -7.65
N ARG A 128 10.93 13.88 -6.62
CA ARG A 128 9.52 14.13 -6.29
C ARG A 128 8.71 14.65 -7.48
N SER A 129 9.30 15.48 -8.35
CA SER A 129 8.66 16.01 -9.55
C SER A 129 8.42 14.96 -10.63
N GLU A 130 9.26 13.91 -10.68
CA GLU A 130 9.21 12.86 -11.70
C GLU A 130 8.45 11.61 -11.25
N LYS A 131 8.16 11.44 -9.94
CA LYS A 131 7.47 10.24 -9.40
C LYS A 131 6.19 9.88 -10.17
N THR A 132 5.33 10.85 -10.45
CA THR A 132 4.09 10.63 -11.22
C THR A 132 4.37 10.11 -12.63
N LYS A 133 5.36 10.70 -13.31
CA LYS A 133 5.71 10.36 -14.68
C LYS A 133 6.35 8.97 -14.76
N GLU A 134 7.25 8.65 -13.84
CA GLU A 134 7.87 7.32 -13.77
C GLU A 134 6.83 6.25 -13.40
N ALA A 135 5.89 6.51 -12.50
CA ALA A 135 4.81 5.57 -12.18
C ALA A 135 3.89 5.30 -13.38
N VAL A 136 3.50 6.35 -14.13
CA VAL A 136 2.73 6.18 -15.37
C VAL A 136 3.52 5.40 -16.41
N ARG A 137 4.83 5.68 -16.56
CA ARG A 137 5.72 4.95 -17.47
C ARG A 137 5.86 3.48 -17.07
N PHE A 138 5.99 3.20 -15.78
CA PHE A 138 6.06 1.85 -15.22
C PHE A 138 4.85 1.03 -15.65
N LYS A 139 3.65 1.56 -15.39
CA LYS A 139 2.39 0.92 -15.78
C LYS A 139 2.25 0.77 -17.29
N LYS A 140 2.50 1.85 -18.06
CA LYS A 140 2.40 1.83 -19.52
C LYS A 140 3.28 0.75 -20.16
N ASN A 141 4.47 0.55 -19.62
CA ASN A 141 5.44 -0.40 -20.14
C ASN A 141 5.33 -1.80 -19.49
N ASN A 142 4.31 -2.05 -18.67
CA ASN A 142 4.12 -3.30 -17.92
C ASN A 142 5.38 -3.75 -17.17
N LEU A 143 6.10 -2.80 -16.56
CA LEU A 143 7.37 -3.09 -15.90
C LEU A 143 7.19 -3.96 -14.65
N ILE A 144 5.97 -4.08 -14.11
CA ILE A 144 5.61 -5.03 -13.06
C ILE A 144 6.02 -6.47 -13.39
N LYS A 145 6.04 -6.85 -14.68
CA LYS A 145 6.50 -8.16 -15.15
C LYS A 145 7.98 -8.44 -14.88
N LYS A 146 8.77 -7.38 -14.69
CA LYS A 146 10.22 -7.47 -14.40
C LYS A 146 10.51 -7.43 -12.90
N VAL A 147 9.49 -7.20 -12.07
CA VAL A 147 9.63 -7.14 -10.61
C VAL A 147 9.62 -8.57 -10.08
N ASP A 148 10.69 -8.96 -9.40
CA ASP A 148 10.76 -10.26 -8.75
C ASP A 148 9.79 -10.31 -7.57
N SER A 149 8.77 -11.17 -7.65
CA SER A 149 7.76 -11.33 -6.60
C SER A 149 8.37 -11.73 -5.25
N LYS A 150 9.56 -12.35 -5.22
CA LYS A 150 10.30 -12.66 -3.98
C LYS A 150 10.65 -11.41 -3.19
N ASN A 151 10.86 -10.28 -3.87
CA ASN A 151 11.14 -9.01 -3.22
C ASN A 151 9.89 -8.40 -2.56
N LEU A 152 8.68 -8.79 -2.99
CA LEU A 152 7.41 -8.24 -2.49
C LEU A 152 6.77 -9.10 -1.37
N VAL A 153 7.33 -10.27 -1.07
CA VAL A 153 6.94 -11.16 0.05
C VAL A 153 7.92 -11.11 1.22
N ALA A 154 8.80 -10.10 1.25
CA ALA A 154 9.87 -10.04 2.23
C ALA A 154 9.33 -9.89 3.66
N GLN A 155 9.97 -10.55 4.61
CA GLN A 155 9.63 -10.47 6.04
C GLN A 155 10.51 -9.49 6.79
N THR A 156 11.71 -9.27 6.28
CA THR A 156 12.74 -8.44 6.89
C THR A 156 13.13 -7.32 5.94
N TYR A 157 13.45 -6.15 6.48
CA TYR A 157 13.91 -5.01 5.70
C TYR A 157 15.21 -5.35 4.96
N LYS A 158 15.12 -5.35 3.62
CA LYS A 158 16.27 -5.45 2.71
C LYS A 158 16.08 -4.46 1.56
N ALA A 159 17.18 -4.00 0.96
CA ALA A 159 17.11 -3.12 -0.20
C ALA A 159 16.18 -3.68 -1.29
N LYS A 160 15.34 -2.81 -1.87
CA LYS A 160 14.39 -3.13 -2.95
C LYS A 160 13.31 -4.15 -2.56
N THR A 161 12.96 -4.26 -1.28
CA THR A 161 11.94 -5.21 -0.83
C THR A 161 10.75 -4.54 -0.16
N SER A 162 9.64 -5.28 -0.08
CA SER A 162 8.39 -4.94 0.59
C SER A 162 7.73 -6.22 1.09
N ASN A 163 6.83 -6.09 2.06
CA ASN A 163 5.96 -7.18 2.52
C ASN A 163 4.54 -7.13 1.89
N ILE A 164 4.30 -6.26 0.90
CA ILE A 164 2.95 -6.03 0.36
C ILE A 164 2.25 -7.33 -0.08
N MET A 165 2.93 -8.21 -0.82
CA MET A 165 2.32 -9.46 -1.26
C MET A 165 2.06 -10.40 -0.08
N LYS A 166 2.94 -10.42 0.92
CA LYS A 166 2.71 -11.22 2.14
C LYS A 166 1.45 -10.80 2.90
N VAL A 167 1.08 -9.52 2.85
CA VAL A 167 -0.17 -9.01 3.42
C VAL A 167 -1.36 -9.38 2.53
N LEU A 168 -1.22 -9.21 1.21
CA LEU A 168 -2.29 -9.53 0.25
C LEU A 168 -2.62 -11.02 0.19
N ASP A 169 -1.61 -11.90 0.33
CA ASP A 169 -1.74 -13.36 0.37
C ASP A 169 -2.64 -13.86 1.54
N ARG A 170 -3.03 -12.99 2.49
CA ARG A 170 -3.92 -13.35 3.61
C ARG A 170 -5.41 -13.25 3.28
N TYR A 171 -5.76 -12.63 2.16
CA TYR A 171 -7.16 -12.45 1.75
C TYR A 171 -7.54 -13.54 0.76
N GLU A 172 -8.54 -14.34 1.11
CA GLU A 172 -9.01 -15.48 0.31
C GLU A 172 -9.59 -15.07 -1.06
N GLU A 173 -10.10 -13.84 -1.15
CA GLU A 173 -10.64 -13.26 -2.38
C GLU A 173 -9.54 -12.88 -3.38
N LEU A 174 -8.28 -12.87 -2.95
CA LEU A 174 -7.11 -12.60 -3.79
C LEU A 174 -6.33 -13.89 -4.08
N ASN A 175 -6.54 -14.45 -5.27
CA ASN A 175 -5.85 -15.66 -5.70
C ASN A 175 -4.55 -15.32 -6.43
N ARG A 176 -3.41 -15.68 -5.84
CA ARG A 176 -2.11 -15.40 -6.45
C ARG A 176 -1.95 -16.13 -7.79
N ASN A 177 -1.51 -15.40 -8.80
CA ASN A 177 -1.06 -15.95 -10.07
C ASN A 177 0.29 -16.64 -9.82
N VAL A 178 0.27 -17.97 -9.71
CA VAL A 178 1.46 -18.83 -9.61
C VAL A 178 2.11 -18.96 -10.99
#